data_AF-A0A918EPS9-F1
#
_entry.id   AF-A0A918EPS9-F1
#
_cell.length_a   1.000
_cell.length_b   1.000
_cell.length_c   1.000
_cell.angle_alpha   90.00
_cell.angle_beta   90.00
_cell.angle_gamma   90.00
#
_symmetry.space_group_name_H-M   'P 1'
#
loop_
_entity.id
_entity.type
_entity.pdbx_description
1 polymer ?
#
loop_
_entity_poly.entity_id
_entity_poly.type
_entity_poly.pdbx_seq_one_letter_code
_entity_poly.pdbx_strand_id
1 'polypeptide(L)'
;MTFLAEGAGPAGVVPHWTPPTGTAAMFEVHTAVRCADWQTPAGIAAHKTAAAKAVAEARRIGTRAAYSALNCARWPAPNKDRVTEPLTGAGAPPALVVAGRLDPVTPHHWAENMTRTLDSAVLLTREGVGHGSYGINSCVNQAVDAALLHGTHPADGTVCKTDTLATTRPLVFAKR
;
A
#
# COMPACT_ATOMS: atom_id res chain seq x y z
N MET A 1 30.69 -3.28 -21.02
CA MET A 1 31.52 -3.97 -22.02
C MET A 1 31.97 -5.30 -21.45
N THR A 2 31.29 -6.37 -21.84
CA THR A 2 31.85 -7.66 -22.29
C THR A 2 30.77 -8.23 -23.19
N PHE A 3 31.10 -8.38 -24.47
CA PHE A 3 30.31 -9.07 -25.47
C PHE A 3 30.55 -10.57 -25.33
N LEU A 4 29.56 -11.40 -25.63
CA LEU A 4 29.76 -12.58 -26.49
C LEU A 4 28.53 -12.77 -27.38
N ALA A 5 28.83 -12.98 -28.66
CA ALA A 5 27.93 -13.00 -29.80
C ALA A 5 27.37 -14.40 -30.09
N GLU A 6 26.25 -14.38 -30.80
CA GLU A 6 25.66 -15.33 -31.77
C GLU A 6 25.94 -16.84 -31.71
N GLY A 7 24.85 -17.61 -31.76
CA GLY A 7 24.83 -19.01 -32.19
C GLY A 7 23.40 -19.50 -32.38
N ALA A 8 22.95 -19.62 -33.63
CA ALA A 8 21.68 -20.22 -33.98
C ALA A 8 21.72 -21.75 -33.76
N GLY A 9 20.72 -22.31 -33.08
CA GLY A 9 20.50 -23.74 -32.84
C GLY A 9 19.04 -24.01 -32.42
N PRO A 10 18.48 -25.19 -32.72
CA PRO A 10 17.05 -25.35 -33.01
C PRO A 10 16.16 -25.39 -31.77
N ALA A 11 14.86 -25.23 -32.04
CA ALA A 11 13.74 -25.15 -31.12
C ALA A 11 13.82 -26.05 -29.88
N GLY A 12 13.50 -25.45 -28.72
CA GLY A 12 12.85 -26.17 -27.62
C GLY A 12 13.66 -26.35 -26.35
N VAL A 13 13.90 -25.26 -25.60
CA VAL A 13 13.71 -25.22 -24.14
C VAL A 13 13.37 -23.78 -23.80
N VAL A 14 12.12 -23.49 -23.43
CA VAL A 14 11.80 -22.23 -22.76
C VAL A 14 12.60 -22.24 -21.45
N PRO A 15 13.48 -21.26 -21.16
CA PRO A 15 14.16 -21.22 -19.88
C PRO A 15 13.09 -21.26 -18.80
N HIS A 16 13.10 -22.33 -18.00
CA HIS A 16 12.23 -22.46 -16.84
C HIS A 16 12.60 -21.30 -15.93
N TRP A 17 11.77 -20.26 -15.93
CA TRP A 17 11.89 -19.16 -15.00
C TRP A 17 11.68 -19.76 -13.61
N THR A 18 12.79 -20.04 -12.94
CA THR A 18 12.76 -20.39 -11.52
C THR A 18 12.54 -19.07 -10.79
N PRO A 19 11.38 -18.86 -10.14
CA PRO A 19 11.19 -17.66 -9.35
C PRO A 19 12.34 -17.57 -8.35
N PRO A 20 13.01 -16.41 -8.20
CA PRO A 20 13.97 -16.23 -7.14
C PRO A 20 13.28 -16.57 -5.82
N THR A 21 13.76 -17.63 -5.18
CA THR A 21 13.30 -18.04 -3.85
C THR A 21 13.79 -16.98 -2.87
N GLY A 22 12.86 -16.14 -2.40
CA GLY A 22 13.10 -15.21 -1.29
C GLY A 22 13.12 -13.74 -1.71
N THR A 23 12.42 -12.93 -0.91
CA THR A 23 12.48 -11.46 -0.69
C THR A 23 13.05 -10.50 -1.74
N ALA A 24 14.14 -10.81 -2.44
CA ALA A 24 14.72 -10.01 -3.53
C ALA A 24 13.71 -9.70 -4.64
N ALA A 25 12.90 -10.67 -5.07
CA ALA A 25 11.86 -10.48 -6.08
C ALA A 25 10.81 -9.43 -5.66
N MET A 26 10.47 -9.37 -4.36
CA MET A 26 9.43 -8.48 -3.86
C MET A 26 9.83 -7.00 -3.94
N PHE A 27 11.07 -6.66 -3.60
CA PHE A 27 11.53 -5.26 -3.62
C PHE A 27 11.73 -4.74 -5.04
N GLU A 28 12.20 -5.59 -5.95
CA GLU A 28 12.37 -5.25 -7.37
C GLU A 28 11.02 -4.98 -8.03
N VAL A 29 10.06 -5.90 -7.88
CA VAL A 29 8.70 -5.73 -8.42
C VAL A 29 7.99 -4.55 -7.76
N HIS A 30 8.08 -4.40 -6.43
CA HIS A 30 7.52 -3.26 -5.73
C HIS A 30 8.07 -1.94 -6.27
N THR A 31 9.39 -1.86 -6.48
CA THR A 31 10.03 -0.69 -7.07
C THR A 31 9.49 -0.43 -8.47
N ALA A 32 9.45 -1.45 -9.32
CA ALA A 32 9.01 -1.29 -10.70
C ALA A 32 7.58 -0.77 -10.82
N VAL A 33 6.64 -1.41 -10.12
CA VAL A 33 5.23 -1.01 -10.10
C VAL A 33 5.06 0.37 -9.47
N ARG A 34 5.67 0.61 -8.31
CA ARG A 34 5.57 1.91 -7.63
C ARG A 34 6.08 3.06 -8.49
N CYS A 35 7.21 2.87 -9.18
CA CYS A 35 7.79 3.92 -10.02
C CYS A 35 7.02 4.11 -11.34
N ALA A 36 6.37 3.06 -11.84
CA ALA A 36 5.47 3.13 -12.98
C ALA A 36 4.17 3.90 -12.64
N ASP A 37 3.57 3.64 -11.48
CA ASP A 37 2.22 4.10 -11.16
C ASP A 37 2.19 5.40 -10.36
N TRP A 38 3.19 5.66 -9.52
CA TRP A 38 3.16 6.80 -8.59
C TRP A 38 3.83 8.07 -9.17
N GLN A 39 3.23 9.23 -8.92
CA GLN A 39 3.88 10.52 -9.18
C GLN A 39 4.87 10.88 -8.05
N THR A 40 6.17 10.68 -8.30
CA THR A 40 7.22 10.91 -7.29
C THR A 40 7.97 12.23 -7.55
N PRO A 41 8.54 12.87 -6.51
CA PRO A 41 9.34 14.07 -6.69
C PRO A 41 10.47 13.88 -7.72
N ALA A 42 10.67 14.86 -8.61
CA ALA A 42 11.68 14.75 -9.64
C ALA A 42 13.10 15.04 -9.10
N GLY A 43 13.96 14.02 -9.13
CA GLY A 43 15.39 14.16 -8.87
C GLY A 43 15.77 14.37 -7.40
N ILE A 44 17.08 14.34 -7.13
CA ILE A 44 17.65 14.38 -5.77
C ILE A 44 17.28 15.69 -5.04
N ALA A 45 17.26 16.83 -5.75
CA ALA A 45 16.97 18.12 -5.15
C ALA A 45 15.54 18.19 -4.59
N ALA A 46 14.54 17.69 -5.32
CA ALA A 46 13.15 17.67 -4.84
C ALA A 46 12.99 16.77 -3.61
N HIS A 47 13.66 15.60 -3.60
CA HIS A 47 13.67 14.72 -2.43
C HIS A 47 14.37 15.34 -1.21
N LYS A 48 15.45 16.12 -1.40
CA LYS A 48 16.08 16.88 -0.30
C LYS A 48 15.12 17.90 0.31
N THR A 49 14.40 18.65 -0.53
CA THR A 49 13.38 19.61 -0.06
C THR A 49 12.24 18.90 0.67
N ALA A 50 11.76 17.76 0.15
CA ALA A 50 10.74 16.96 0.81
C ALA A 50 11.22 16.40 2.16
N ALA A 51 12.48 15.96 2.25
CA ALA A 51 13.07 15.45 3.49
C ALA A 51 13.17 16.53 4.57
N ALA A 52 13.58 17.75 4.22
CA ALA A 52 13.62 18.87 5.16
C ALA A 52 12.24 19.16 5.77
N LYS A 53 11.18 19.15 4.95
CA LYS A 53 9.80 19.31 5.41
C LYS A 53 9.35 18.14 6.30
N ALA A 54 9.56 16.91 5.84
CA ALA A 54 9.13 15.72 6.58
C ALA A 54 9.85 15.55 7.93
N VAL A 55 11.11 15.98 8.06
CA VAL A 55 11.83 15.97 9.33
C VAL A 55 11.27 16.98 10.34
N ALA A 56 10.78 18.13 9.87
CA ALA A 56 10.14 19.12 10.73
C ALA A 56 8.85 18.59 11.37
N GLU A 57 8.09 17.77 10.63
CA GLU A 57 6.85 17.15 11.10
C GLU A 57 7.11 15.87 11.91
N ALA A 58 8.04 15.03 11.46
CA ALA A 58 8.28 13.70 12.01
C ALA A 58 9.78 13.39 12.12
N ARG A 59 10.48 14.03 13.07
CA ARG A 59 11.95 13.96 13.24
C ARG A 59 12.56 12.56 13.12
N ARG A 60 11.91 11.52 13.63
CA ARG A 60 12.45 10.14 13.64
C ARG A 60 12.30 9.39 12.32
N ILE A 61 11.25 9.68 11.55
CA ILE A 61 10.86 8.86 10.38
C ILE A 61 10.79 9.66 9.08
N GLY A 62 10.77 11.00 9.16
CA GLY A 62 10.54 11.91 8.03
C GLY A 62 11.58 11.76 6.92
N THR A 63 12.87 11.64 7.26
CA THR A 63 13.93 11.39 6.27
C THR A 63 13.68 10.10 5.49
N ARG A 64 13.37 9.00 6.20
CA ARG A 64 13.09 7.71 5.57
C ARG A 64 11.87 7.80 4.66
N ALA A 65 10.81 8.46 5.10
CA ALA A 65 9.60 8.65 4.31
C ALA A 65 9.89 9.43 3.01
N ALA A 66 10.59 10.56 3.10
CA ALA A 66 10.87 11.44 1.97
C ALA A 66 11.80 10.82 0.91
N TYR A 67 12.72 9.95 1.31
CA TYR A 67 13.61 9.24 0.38
C TYR A 67 13.10 7.87 -0.06
N SER A 68 11.94 7.43 0.42
CA SER A 68 11.41 6.08 0.14
C SER A 68 11.14 5.81 -1.35
N ALA A 69 11.06 6.84 -2.18
CA ALA A 69 10.84 6.75 -3.62
C ALA A 69 11.97 7.36 -4.47
N LEU A 70 13.15 7.61 -3.88
CA LEU A 70 14.26 8.27 -4.60
C LEU A 70 14.72 7.49 -5.83
N ASN A 71 14.63 6.16 -5.77
CA ASN A 71 14.87 5.26 -6.90
C ASN A 71 13.96 5.55 -8.10
N CYS A 72 12.73 6.04 -7.87
CA CYS A 72 11.80 6.38 -8.95
C CYS A 72 12.23 7.60 -9.75
N ALA A 73 13.01 8.51 -9.18
CA ALA A 73 13.55 9.67 -9.88
C ALA A 73 14.50 9.31 -11.05
N ARG A 74 14.96 8.06 -11.11
CA ARG A 74 15.81 7.53 -12.18
C ARG A 74 15.18 6.33 -12.90
N TRP A 75 13.89 6.07 -12.67
CA TRP A 75 13.20 4.95 -13.31
C TRP A 75 13.13 5.18 -14.83
N PRO A 76 13.66 4.25 -15.66
CA PRO A 76 13.84 4.49 -17.09
C PRO A 76 12.58 4.23 -17.92
N ALA A 77 11.62 3.48 -17.38
CA ALA A 77 10.45 3.01 -18.11
C ALA A 77 9.22 3.87 -17.77
N PRO A 78 8.66 4.64 -18.72
CA PRO A 78 7.42 5.36 -18.50
C PRO A 78 6.22 4.41 -18.51
N ASN A 79 5.19 4.72 -17.71
CA ASN A 79 3.86 4.12 -17.84
C ASN A 79 2.91 5.13 -18.51
N LYS A 80 2.54 4.87 -19.77
CA LYS A 80 1.61 5.73 -20.53
C LYS A 80 0.15 5.53 -20.09
N ASP A 81 -0.15 4.38 -19.52
CA ASP A 81 -1.50 4.00 -19.06
C ASP A 81 -1.71 4.33 -17.57
N ARG A 82 -0.75 5.05 -16.96
CA ARG A 82 -0.86 5.49 -15.58
C ARG A 82 -2.10 6.37 -15.41
N VAL A 83 -2.88 6.03 -14.40
CA VAL A 83 -4.02 6.84 -13.96
C VAL A 83 -3.50 8.15 -13.35
N THR A 84 -3.84 9.28 -13.97
CA THR A 84 -3.54 10.62 -13.45
C THR A 84 -4.77 11.39 -13.00
N GLU A 85 -5.96 10.91 -13.39
CA GLU A 85 -7.25 11.50 -13.01
C GLU A 85 -7.87 10.74 -11.83
N PRO A 86 -8.80 11.35 -11.09
CA PRO A 86 -9.50 10.68 -10.00
C PRO A 86 -10.25 9.42 -10.48
N LEU A 87 -10.09 8.31 -9.75
CA LEU A 87 -10.88 7.09 -9.96
C LEU A 87 -12.16 7.17 -9.14
N THR A 88 -13.29 7.47 -9.80
CA THR A 88 -14.58 7.66 -9.11
C THR A 88 -15.38 6.36 -8.94
N GLY A 89 -15.10 5.33 -9.75
CA GLY A 89 -15.90 4.10 -9.72
C GLY A 89 -17.33 4.28 -10.25
N ALA A 90 -17.53 5.21 -11.19
CA ALA A 90 -18.83 5.50 -11.80
C ALA A 90 -19.56 4.23 -12.26
N GLY A 91 -20.81 4.09 -11.80
CA GLY A 91 -21.68 2.95 -12.13
C GLY A 91 -21.39 1.66 -11.35
N ALA A 92 -20.38 1.65 -10.47
CA ALA A 92 -20.12 0.51 -9.60
C ALA A 92 -21.07 0.50 -8.38
N PRO A 93 -21.35 -0.69 -7.79
CA PRO A 93 -21.94 -0.78 -6.46
C PRO A 93 -21.09 -0.06 -5.40
N PRO A 94 -21.67 0.31 -4.24
CA PRO A 94 -20.92 0.96 -3.16
C PRO A 94 -19.65 0.20 -2.77
N ALA A 95 -18.52 0.88 -2.69
CA ALA A 95 -17.28 0.29 -2.20
C ALA A 95 -17.24 0.31 -0.65
N LEU A 96 -16.85 -0.80 -0.02
CA LEU A 96 -16.48 -0.80 1.40
C LEU A 96 -15.01 -0.42 1.54
N VAL A 97 -14.73 0.79 2.01
CA VAL A 97 -13.37 1.26 2.29
C VAL A 97 -13.06 1.01 3.77
N VAL A 98 -12.03 0.22 4.04
CA VAL A 98 -11.63 -0.15 5.42
C VAL A 98 -10.31 0.50 5.78
N ALA A 99 -10.26 1.21 6.90
CA ALA A 99 -9.08 1.95 7.33
C ALA A 99 -8.76 1.75 8.81
N GLY A 100 -7.48 1.58 9.14
CA GLY A 100 -7.01 1.65 10.52
C GLY A 100 -6.87 3.10 10.98
N ARG A 101 -7.36 3.43 12.18
CA ARG A 101 -7.30 4.79 12.75
C ARG A 101 -5.87 5.31 12.82
N LEU A 102 -4.94 4.48 13.30
CA LEU A 102 -3.52 4.80 13.44
C LEU A 102 -2.66 3.84 12.58
N ASP A 103 -3.00 3.74 11.29
CA ASP A 103 -2.22 3.00 10.30
C ASP A 103 -1.00 3.84 9.83
N PRO A 104 0.25 3.36 10.03
CA PRO A 104 1.45 4.10 9.67
C PRO A 104 1.84 3.97 8.19
N VAL A 105 1.24 3.06 7.43
CA VAL A 105 1.57 2.78 6.01
C VAL A 105 0.55 3.42 5.08
N THR A 106 -0.73 3.28 5.40
CA THR A 106 -1.86 3.87 4.67
C THR A 106 -2.71 4.69 5.64
N PRO A 107 -2.31 5.94 5.95
CA PRO A 107 -2.96 6.77 6.96
C PRO A 107 -4.47 6.92 6.73
N HIS A 108 -5.24 6.95 7.82
CA HIS A 108 -6.71 6.98 7.79
C HIS A 108 -7.30 8.07 6.86
N HIS A 109 -6.71 9.27 6.84
CA HIS A 109 -7.15 10.36 5.97
C HIS A 109 -7.05 10.04 4.46
N TRP A 110 -6.22 9.07 4.04
CA TRP A 110 -6.20 8.58 2.66
C TRP A 110 -7.48 7.82 2.32
N ALA A 111 -8.00 7.03 3.26
CA ALA A 111 -9.27 6.34 3.10
C ALA A 111 -10.44 7.34 3.09
N GLU A 112 -10.41 8.37 3.95
CA GLU A 112 -11.39 9.46 3.89
C GLU A 112 -11.33 10.20 2.54
N ASN A 113 -10.14 10.36 1.96
CA ASN A 113 -10.01 10.96 0.64
C ASN A 113 -10.54 10.06 -0.47
N MET A 114 -10.29 8.75 -0.37
CA MET A 114 -10.83 7.76 -1.30
C MET A 114 -12.34 7.72 -1.25
N THR A 115 -12.96 7.75 -0.06
CA THR A 115 -14.43 7.74 0.09
C THR A 115 -15.08 9.01 -0.43
N ARG A 116 -14.40 10.16 -0.36
CA ARG A 116 -14.85 11.41 -1.01
C ARG A 116 -14.69 11.42 -2.53
N THR A 117 -13.74 10.63 -3.05
CA THR A 117 -13.43 10.57 -4.49
C THR A 117 -14.33 9.58 -5.22
N LEU A 118 -14.71 8.49 -4.56
CA LEU A 118 -15.61 7.48 -5.12
C LEU A 118 -17.06 7.99 -5.14
N ASP A 119 -17.77 7.70 -6.23
CA ASP A 119 -19.18 8.09 -6.41
C ASP A 119 -20.10 7.40 -5.40
N SER A 120 -19.72 6.21 -4.93
CA SER A 120 -20.44 5.45 -3.92
C SER A 120 -19.48 4.64 -3.05
N ALA A 121 -19.34 5.02 -1.79
CA ALA A 121 -18.47 4.35 -0.83
C ALA A 121 -18.99 4.47 0.61
N VAL A 122 -18.59 3.51 1.43
CA VAL A 122 -18.83 3.46 2.87
C VAL A 122 -17.48 3.33 3.57
N LEU A 123 -17.21 4.18 4.55
CA LEU A 123 -16.01 4.11 5.38
C LEU A 123 -16.26 3.29 6.64
N LEU A 124 -15.50 2.20 6.79
CA LEU A 124 -15.40 1.44 8.03
C LEU A 124 -14.05 1.69 8.69
N THR A 125 -14.06 2.20 9.93
CA THR A 125 -12.83 2.49 10.68
C THR A 125 -12.56 1.41 11.71
N ARG A 126 -11.35 0.85 11.70
CA ARG A 126 -10.81 0.02 12.79
C ARG A 126 -10.05 0.89 13.77
N GLU A 127 -10.46 0.92 15.03
CA GLU A 127 -9.69 1.57 16.08
C GLU A 127 -8.38 0.83 16.39
N GLY A 128 -7.37 1.62 16.78
CA GLY A 128 -6.06 1.11 17.21
C GLY A 128 -4.92 1.35 16.21
N VAL A 129 -3.75 0.84 16.59
CA VAL A 129 -2.47 1.00 15.86
C VAL A 129 -2.22 -0.22 14.97
N GLY A 130 -1.59 0.01 13.81
CA GLY A 130 -1.11 -1.06 12.94
C GLY A 130 -1.71 -1.03 11.53
N HIS A 131 -1.05 -1.73 10.61
CA HIS A 131 -1.41 -1.78 9.19
C HIS A 131 -2.26 -3.00 8.85
N GLY A 132 -3.25 -2.81 7.97
CA GLY A 132 -4.26 -3.82 7.65
C GLY A 132 -5.35 -3.93 8.71
N SER A 133 -6.50 -4.52 8.39
CA SER A 133 -7.66 -4.59 9.30
C SER A 133 -8.45 -5.90 9.22
N TYR A 134 -8.65 -6.43 8.02
CA TYR A 134 -9.29 -7.73 7.82
C TYR A 134 -8.35 -8.87 8.24
N GLY A 135 -8.90 -9.90 8.88
CA GLY A 135 -8.16 -11.01 9.49
C GLY A 135 -7.62 -10.74 10.90
N ILE A 136 -7.65 -9.49 11.38
CA ILE A 136 -7.06 -9.11 12.68
C ILE A 136 -8.04 -8.42 13.65
N ASN A 137 -9.26 -8.12 13.22
CA ASN A 137 -10.31 -7.55 14.07
C ASN A 137 -11.67 -8.19 13.75
N SER A 138 -12.33 -8.74 14.76
CA SER A 138 -13.57 -9.51 14.60
C SER A 138 -14.73 -8.70 14.03
N CYS A 139 -14.90 -7.46 14.46
CA CYS A 139 -15.91 -6.54 13.94
C CYS A 139 -15.66 -6.21 12.45
N VAL A 140 -14.41 -5.93 12.08
CA VAL A 140 -14.04 -5.71 10.68
C VAL A 140 -14.29 -6.95 9.84
N ASN A 141 -13.93 -8.14 10.35
CA ASN A 141 -14.14 -9.40 9.63
C ASN A 141 -15.62 -9.60 9.30
N GLN A 142 -16.51 -9.44 10.29
CA GLN A 142 -17.95 -9.57 10.09
C GLN A 142 -18.49 -8.58 9.04
N ALA A 143 -18.05 -7.32 9.08
CA ALA A 143 -18.50 -6.32 8.12
C ALA A 143 -17.98 -6.59 6.69
N VAL A 144 -16.73 -7.01 6.55
CA VAL A 144 -16.15 -7.38 5.25
C VAL A 144 -16.80 -8.65 4.70
N ASP A 145 -17.02 -9.66 5.53
CA ASP A 145 -17.68 -10.90 5.13
C ASP A 145 -19.12 -10.64 4.68
N ALA A 146 -19.88 -9.81 5.41
CA ALA A 146 -21.24 -9.42 5.02
C ALA A 146 -21.27 -8.65 3.68
N ALA A 147 -20.30 -7.78 3.43
CA ALA A 147 -20.19 -7.05 2.17
C ALA A 147 -19.85 -8.00 1.00
N LEU A 148 -18.88 -8.89 1.18
CA LEU A 148 -18.43 -9.81 0.12
C LEU A 148 -19.44 -10.94 -0.17
N LEU A 149 -20.07 -11.50 0.87
CA LEU A 149 -20.99 -12.64 0.73
C LEU A 149 -22.42 -12.22 0.43
N HIS A 150 -22.84 -11.05 0.90
CA HIS A 150 -24.24 -10.63 0.87
C HIS A 150 -24.45 -9.22 0.32
N GLY A 151 -23.40 -8.52 -0.12
CA GLY A 151 -23.52 -7.13 -0.59
C GLY A 151 -24.02 -6.16 0.48
N THR A 152 -23.93 -6.53 1.77
CA THR A 152 -24.48 -5.75 2.88
C THR A 152 -23.37 -4.92 3.52
N HIS A 153 -23.51 -3.60 3.48
CA HIS A 153 -22.54 -2.67 4.06
C HIS A 153 -22.98 -2.22 5.46
N PRO A 154 -22.03 -1.91 6.36
CA PRO A 154 -22.33 -1.18 7.59
C PRO A 154 -22.80 0.25 7.26
N ALA A 155 -23.32 0.96 8.27
CA ALA A 155 -23.57 2.39 8.13
C ALA A 155 -22.25 3.14 7.86
N ASP A 156 -22.30 4.20 7.06
CA ASP A 156 -21.12 5.03 6.82
C ASP A 156 -20.59 5.64 8.11
N GLY A 157 -19.26 5.68 8.25
CA GLY A 157 -18.58 6.11 9.46
C GLY A 157 -18.65 5.13 10.63
N THR A 158 -19.07 3.88 10.40
CA THR A 158 -19.04 2.84 11.45
C THR A 158 -17.61 2.66 11.98
N VAL A 159 -17.50 2.54 13.30
CA VAL A 159 -16.23 2.35 14.00
C VAL A 159 -16.22 1.00 14.72
N CYS A 160 -15.33 0.12 14.28
CA CYS A 160 -15.00 -1.12 14.98
C CYS A 160 -14.00 -0.84 16.09
N LYS A 161 -14.38 -1.15 17.33
CA LYS A 161 -13.49 -1.04 18.49
C LYS A 161 -12.37 -2.07 18.41
N THR A 162 -11.26 -1.76 19.06
CA THR A 162 -10.14 -2.68 19.19
C THR A 162 -10.52 -3.86 20.09
N ASP A 163 -10.27 -5.09 19.62
CA ASP A 163 -10.51 -6.33 20.38
C ASP A 163 -9.53 -6.50 21.55
N THR A 164 -8.34 -5.92 21.47
CA THR A 164 -7.30 -5.93 22.51
C THR A 164 -6.61 -4.58 22.59
N LEU A 165 -6.74 -3.87 23.72
CA LEU A 165 -6.08 -2.57 23.91
C LEU A 165 -4.59 -2.67 23.54
N ALA A 166 -4.13 -1.78 22.66
CA ALA A 166 -2.71 -1.68 22.34
C ALA A 166 -1.97 -1.25 23.61
N THR A 167 -1.35 -2.21 24.30
CA THR A 167 -0.52 -1.93 25.47
C THR A 167 0.94 -1.81 25.01
N THR A 168 1.65 -0.83 25.54
CA THR A 168 3.12 -0.77 25.46
C THR A 168 3.79 -1.72 26.46
N ARG A 169 3.01 -2.43 27.30
CA ARG A 169 3.57 -3.45 28.18
C ARG A 169 3.98 -4.66 27.33
N PRO A 170 5.18 -5.20 27.54
CA PRO A 170 5.58 -6.47 26.93
C PRO A 170 4.50 -7.52 27.20
N LEU A 171 4.13 -8.28 26.18
CA LEU A 171 3.34 -9.50 26.37
C LEU A 171 4.21 -10.46 27.20
N VAL A 172 4.00 -10.47 28.52
CA VAL A 172 4.62 -11.45 29.40
C VAL A 172 3.82 -12.74 29.21
N PHE A 173 4.31 -13.64 28.37
CA PHE A 173 3.76 -14.98 28.32
C PHE A 173 4.02 -15.65 29.68
N ALA A 174 2.96 -15.99 30.40
CA ALA A 174 3.08 -16.81 31.59
C ALA A 174 3.77 -18.12 31.18
N LYS A 175 4.88 -18.47 31.87
CA LYS A 175 5.54 -19.76 31.66
C LYS A 175 4.50 -20.86 31.93
N ARG A 176 4.28 -21.71 30.92
CA ARG A 176 3.56 -22.97 31.10
C ARG A 176 4.43 -23.94 31.91
#